data_AF-A0A6G3ZDN8-F1
#
_entry.id   AF-A0A6G3ZDN8-F1
#
_cell.length_a   1.000
_cell.length_b   1.000
_cell.length_c   1.000
_cell.angle_alpha   90.00
_cell.angle_beta   90.00
_cell.angle_gamma   90.00
#
_symmetry.space_group_name_H-M   'P 1'
#
loop_
_entity.id
_entity.type
_entity.pdbx_description
1 polymer ?
#
loop_
_entity_poly.entity_id
_entity_poly.type
_entity_poly.pdbx_seq_one_letter_code
_entity_poly.pdbx_strand_id
1 'polypeptide(L)' 'FDEDQSRIRSGHAPENMTLMRKIALNLLAKESSVKVGKKAKRLKAGWDNDYLLKVLAA' A
#
# COMPACT_ATOMS: atom_id res chain seq x y z
N PHE A 1 2.28 5.54 -5.01
CA PHE A 1 2.65 4.34 -5.78
C PHE A 1 3.24 4.71 -7.13
N ASP A 2 3.19 5.99 -7.52
CA ASP A 2 3.92 6.51 -8.70
C ASP A 2 3.61 5.70 -9.95
N GLU A 3 2.29 5.43 -10.13
CA GLU A 3 1.76 4.49 -11.11
C GLU A 3 2.12 4.91 -12.54
N ASP A 4 2.07 6.21 -12.83
CA ASP A 4 2.46 6.78 -14.13
C ASP A 4 3.93 6.50 -14.49
N GLN A 5 4.79 6.33 -13.48
CA GLN A 5 6.21 6.01 -13.66
C GLN A 5 6.47 4.50 -13.74
N SER A 6 5.46 3.66 -13.52
CA SER A 6 5.61 2.21 -13.54
C SER A 6 5.85 1.69 -14.96
N ARG A 7 6.87 0.85 -15.13
CA ARG A 7 7.22 0.23 -16.43
C ARG A 7 6.52 -1.10 -16.69
N ILE A 8 5.60 -1.51 -15.82
CA ILE A 8 4.87 -2.78 -15.92
C ILE A 8 3.85 -2.68 -17.05
N ARG A 9 4.04 -3.45 -18.12
CA ARG A 9 3.25 -3.33 -19.38
C ARG A 9 2.94 -4.67 -20.06
N SER A 10 3.30 -5.79 -19.46
CA SER A 10 3.20 -7.11 -20.10
C SER A 10 2.21 -8.02 -19.38
N GLY A 11 1.44 -8.79 -20.16
CA GLY A 11 0.45 -9.74 -19.68
C GLY A 11 -0.56 -9.09 -18.74
N HIS A 12 -0.91 -9.80 -17.66
CA HIS A 12 -1.85 -9.35 -16.62
C HIS A 12 -1.20 -8.53 -15.49
N ALA A 13 0.08 -8.17 -15.64
CA ALA A 13 0.81 -7.47 -14.59
C ALA A 13 0.25 -6.06 -14.29
N PRO A 14 -0.22 -5.25 -15.28
CA PRO A 14 -0.85 -3.97 -15.00
C PRO A 14 -2.10 -4.11 -14.12
N GLU A 15 -3.02 -5.00 -14.48
CA GLU A 15 -4.28 -5.23 -13.76
C GLU A 15 -4.03 -5.77 -12.35
N ASN A 16 -3.14 -6.76 -12.24
CA ASN A 16 -2.75 -7.32 -10.95
C ASN A 16 -2.15 -6.24 -10.03
N MET A 17 -1.30 -5.37 -10.57
CA MET A 17 -0.71 -4.29 -9.79
C MET A 17 -1.73 -3.22 -9.39
N THR A 18 -2.70 -2.89 -10.25
CA THR A 18 -3.79 -2.00 -9.88
C THR A 18 -4.62 -2.60 -8.73
N LEU A 19 -4.90 -3.91 -8.76
CA LEU A 19 -5.61 -4.59 -7.67
C LEU A 19 -4.79 -4.55 -6.37
N MET A 20 -3.50 -4.87 -6.42
CA MET A 20 -2.61 -4.83 -5.25
C MET A 20 -2.54 -3.43 -4.62
N ARG A 21 -2.46 -2.37 -5.45
CA ARG A 21 -2.50 -0.97 -4.97
C ARG A 21 -3.81 -0.65 -4.26
N LYS A 22 -4.95 -1.07 -4.83
CA LYS A 22 -6.28 -0.87 -4.21
C LYS A 22 -6.37 -1.58 -2.85
N ILE A 23 -5.93 -2.83 -2.76
CA ILE A 23 -5.89 -3.59 -1.50
C ILE A 23 -5.06 -2.83 -0.46
N ALA A 24 -3.84 -2.42 -0.81
CA ALA A 24 -2.96 -1.69 0.09
C ALA A 24 -3.57 -0.35 0.55
N LEU A 25 -4.21 0.40 -0.34
CA LEU A 25 -4.88 1.66 0.03
C LEU A 25 -6.06 1.46 0.98
N ASN A 26 -6.80 0.36 0.81
CA ASN A 26 -7.93 0.02 1.69
C ASN A 26 -7.44 -0.39 3.09
N LEU A 27 -6.41 -1.22 3.17
CA LEU A 27 -5.79 -1.59 4.46
C LEU A 27 -5.26 -0.36 5.21
N LEU A 28 -4.54 0.52 4.51
CA LEU A 28 -4.03 1.77 5.10
C LEU A 28 -5.14 2.76 5.52
N ALA A 29 -6.33 2.66 4.91
CA ALA A 29 -7.49 3.47 5.30
C ALA A 29 -8.17 2.93 6.57
N LYS A 30 -8.17 1.61 6.77
CA LYS A 30 -8.72 0.95 7.97
C LYS A 30 -7.80 1.09 9.20
N GLU A 31 -6.49 1.15 8.97
CA GLU A 31 -5.52 1.34 10.06
C GLU A 31 -5.76 2.70 10.73
N SER A 32 -6.05 2.73 12.02
CA SER A 32 -6.43 3.96 12.75
C SER A 32 -5.51 4.31 13.91
N SER A 33 -4.49 3.49 14.19
CA SER A 33 -3.62 3.70 15.35
C SER A 33 -2.66 4.87 15.18
N VAL A 34 -2.32 5.25 13.95
CA VAL A 34 -1.50 6.44 13.68
C VAL A 34 -2.35 7.48 12.94
N LYS A 35 -2.45 8.69 13.51
CA LYS A 35 -3.20 9.82 12.93
C LYS A 35 -2.34 10.62 11.93
N VAL A 36 -1.89 9.96 10.87
CA VAL A 36 -1.13 10.58 9.77
C VAL A 36 -1.74 10.23 8.40
N GLY A 37 -1.34 10.95 7.36
CA GLY A 37 -1.83 10.71 6.00
C GLY A 37 -1.42 9.33 5.45
N LYS A 38 -2.19 8.80 4.48
CA LYS A 38 -1.96 7.48 3.87
C LYS A 38 -0.54 7.29 3.32
N LYS A 39 0.07 8.34 2.76
CA LYS A 39 1.46 8.32 2.27
C LYS A 39 2.44 8.06 3.42
N ALA A 40 2.28 8.76 4.55
CA ALA A 40 3.14 8.59 5.72
C ALA A 40 2.96 7.22 6.37
N LYS A 41 1.72 6.72 6.46
CA LYS A 41 1.46 5.34 6.91
C LYS A 41 2.17 4.31 6.04
N ARG A 42 2.10 4.46 4.72
CA ARG A 42 2.81 3.57 3.78
C ARG A 42 4.33 3.60 3.97
N LEU A 43 4.91 4.79 4.21
CA LEU A 43 6.34 4.91 4.51
C LEU A 43 6.70 4.25 5.83
N LYS A 44 5.89 4.46 6.88
CA LYS A 44 6.08 3.81 8.18
C LYS A 44 6.04 2.29 8.04
N ALA A 45 5.06 1.74 7.33
CA ALA A 45 4.98 0.31 7.05
C ALA A 45 6.15 -0.21 6.20
N GLY A 46 6.88 0.66 5.50
CA GLY A 46 8.11 0.29 4.81
C GLY A 46 9.36 0.29 5.69
N TRP A 47 9.31 0.87 6.89
CA TRP A 47 10.46 1.01 7.81
C TRP A 47 10.28 0.24 9.12
N ASP A 48 9.03 -0.05 9.51
CA ASP A 48 8.66 -0.69 10.77
C ASP A 48 7.83 -1.94 10.48
N ASN A 49 8.43 -3.11 10.70
CA ASN A 49 7.81 -4.40 10.43
C ASN A 49 6.63 -4.68 11.36
N ASP A 50 6.64 -4.21 12.61
CA ASP A 50 5.53 -4.41 13.54
C ASP A 50 4.32 -3.61 13.08
N TYR A 51 4.55 -2.38 12.62
CA TYR A 51 3.50 -1.57 12.02
C TYR A 51 3.02 -2.14 10.67
N LEU A 52 3.91 -2.71 9.85
CA LEU A 52 3.53 -3.42 8.63
C LEU A 52 2.59 -4.59 8.94
N LEU A 53 2.95 -5.45 9.89
CA LEU A 53 2.13 -6.59 10.31
C LEU A 53 0.76 -6.13 10.80
N LYS A 54 0.70 -5.02 11.55
CA LYS A 54 -0.55 -4.42 12.00
C LYS A 54 -1.44 -3.96 10.83
N VAL A 55 -0.86 -3.34 9.81
CA VAL A 55 -1.59 -2.91 8.60
C VAL A 55 -2.12 -4.13 7.83
N LEU A 56 -1.34 -5.21 7.76
CA LEU A 56 -1.71 -6.42 7.02
C LEU A 56 -2.76 -7.27 7.74
N ALA A 57 -2.86 -7.17 9.06
CA ALA A 57 -3.84 -7.88 9.88
C ALA A 57 -5.22 -7.17 10.00
N ALA A 58 -5.46 -6.11 9.22
CA ALA A 58 -6.62 -5.20 9.33
C ALA A 58 -7.85 -5.57 8.47
#